data_AF-A0A1B6E2M9-F1
#
_entry.id   AF-A0A1B6E2M9-F1
#
_cell.length_a   1.000
_cell.length_b   1.000
_cell.length_c   1.000
_cell.angle_alpha   90.00
_cell.angle_beta   90.00
_cell.angle_gamma   90.00
#
_symmetry.space_group_name_H-M   'P 1'
#
loop_
_entity.id
_entity.type
_entity.pdbx_description
1 polymer ?
#
loop_
_entity_poly.entity_id
_entity_poly.type
_entity_poly.pdbx_seq_one_letter_code
_entity_poly.pdbx_strand_id
1 'polypeptide(L)'
;MQHGAILTDIIQLLQNNPHSSDLKFRLSNLQNLADCKSLDKQCYSRLNQNVLEECLYYLKTYGSHGQLLQFYLHQHNLKAAIRFVIESSVDAQVFLDTFFLPCLRLGLMMQVYEEMITTDKSLKLWKNYIGVICAHFDRQKMYYSLYETQIWMNDHIRAAITCTYFYTNKTRNYQDLNSNLKYLDLSTSHLLAALKSTPGYERKDLVMNLKKEEIIQHLSTIKLQIEVTQFLASRCLETSMATVPPTLFGSNEQRSRVAIMILICGENLCQSLLLANRIIDEWNLDKYLIFCKVGEKFVEKDQIADMRKLVDMLGNEVLSNKVILSILRKQPSKLDDLIYLINDVSMKITAYIECGQLKSAYLLAVQSKLLNFIPKILQASELLNQPLIKKICLQLLYQLDDKQT
;
A
#
# COMPACT_ATOMS: atom_id res chain seq x y z
N MET A 1 15.83 -28.69 -31.84
CA MET A 1 17.13 -29.35 -31.62
C MET A 1 18.30 -28.37 -31.35
N GLN A 2 18.12 -27.04 -31.46
CA GLN A 2 19.24 -26.08 -31.31
C GLN A 2 19.55 -25.62 -29.86
N HIS A 3 18.69 -25.87 -28.87
CA HIS A 3 18.95 -25.46 -27.48
C HIS A 3 19.92 -26.36 -26.71
N GLY A 4 20.14 -27.60 -27.18
CA GLY A 4 21.06 -28.55 -26.52
C GLY A 4 22.53 -28.17 -26.69
N ALA A 5 22.91 -27.65 -27.87
CA ALA A 5 24.29 -27.33 -28.22
C ALA A 5 24.83 -26.12 -27.42
N ILE A 6 24.00 -25.10 -27.22
CA ILE A 6 24.37 -23.89 -26.48
C ILE A 6 24.66 -24.20 -25.01
N LEU A 7 23.91 -25.14 -24.41
CA LEU A 7 24.10 -25.53 -23.02
C LEU A 7 25.41 -26.31 -22.83
N THR A 8 25.77 -27.19 -23.77
CA THR A 8 27.04 -27.92 -23.75
C THR A 8 28.24 -27.01 -23.92
N ASP A 9 28.14 -25.98 -24.76
CA ASP A 9 29.23 -25.03 -24.98
C ASP A 9 29.48 -24.13 -23.76
N ILE A 10 28.40 -23.71 -23.07
CA ILE A 10 28.50 -22.95 -21.82
C ILE A 10 29.11 -23.80 -20.69
N ILE A 11 28.78 -25.09 -20.62
CA ILE A 11 29.35 -26.01 -19.62
C ILE A 11 30.85 -26.23 -19.87
N GLN A 12 31.28 -26.39 -21.13
CA GLN A 12 32.69 -26.51 -21.48
C GLN A 12 33.49 -25.24 -21.15
N LEU A 13 32.93 -24.05 -21.42
CA LEU A 13 33.57 -22.77 -21.10
C LEU A 13 33.75 -22.58 -19.58
N LEU A 14 32.81 -23.05 -18.76
CA LEU A 14 32.89 -22.96 -17.30
C LEU A 14 33.84 -24.01 -16.69
N GLN A 15 33.99 -25.18 -17.30
CA GLN A 15 34.89 -26.25 -16.81
C GLN A 15 36.38 -25.96 -17.06
N ASN A 16 36.70 -25.14 -18.06
CA ASN A 16 38.06 -24.80 -18.46
C ASN A 16 38.62 -23.54 -17.76
N ASN A 17 37.86 -22.95 -16.83
CA ASN A 17 38.26 -21.71 -16.16
C ASN A 17 39.15 -22.00 -14.91
N PRO A 18 40.44 -21.60 -14.91
CA PRO A 18 41.43 -22.07 -13.92
C PRO A 18 41.28 -21.49 -12.51
N HIS A 19 40.36 -20.54 -12.28
CA HIS A 19 40.15 -19.89 -10.98
C HIS A 19 38.97 -20.42 -10.14
N SER A 20 38.39 -21.57 -10.50
CA SER A 20 37.22 -22.08 -9.76
C SER A 20 37.17 -23.61 -9.65
N SER A 21 38.08 -24.17 -8.84
CA SER A 21 38.06 -25.59 -8.46
C SER A 21 36.70 -26.02 -7.86
N ASP A 22 36.04 -25.11 -7.14
CA ASP A 22 34.74 -25.36 -6.50
C ASP A 22 33.55 -25.45 -7.49
N LEU A 23 33.64 -24.73 -8.63
CA LEU A 23 32.62 -24.81 -9.69
C LEU A 23 32.72 -26.10 -10.48
N LYS A 24 33.94 -26.63 -10.68
CA LYS A 24 34.16 -27.89 -11.40
C LYS A 24 33.52 -29.08 -10.67
N PHE A 25 33.61 -29.11 -9.34
CA PHE A 25 32.96 -30.13 -8.52
C PHE A 25 31.42 -30.01 -8.55
N ARG A 26 30.89 -28.78 -8.43
CA ARG A 26 29.45 -28.51 -8.51
C ARG A 26 28.85 -28.81 -9.89
N LEU A 27 29.59 -28.53 -10.97
CA LEU A 27 29.21 -28.87 -12.34
C LEU A 27 29.29 -30.37 -12.60
N SER A 28 30.27 -31.08 -12.03
CA SER A 28 30.33 -32.55 -12.14
C SER A 28 29.13 -33.22 -11.44
N ASN A 29 28.65 -32.66 -10.33
CA ASN A 29 27.42 -33.13 -9.69
C ASN A 29 26.17 -32.85 -10.52
N LEU A 30 26.14 -31.75 -11.28
CA LEU A 30 25.06 -31.44 -12.23
C LEU A 30 25.14 -32.29 -13.50
N GLN A 31 26.34 -32.66 -13.97
CA GLN A 31 26.52 -33.63 -15.06
C GLN A 31 26.08 -35.03 -14.62
N ASN A 32 26.39 -35.45 -13.39
CA ASN A 32 25.85 -36.69 -12.84
C ASN A 32 24.32 -36.69 -12.75
N LEU A 33 23.68 -35.53 -12.51
CA LEU A 33 22.22 -35.37 -12.59
C LEU A 33 21.69 -35.35 -14.04
N ALA A 34 22.44 -34.79 -14.98
CA ALA A 34 22.09 -34.77 -16.40
C ALA A 34 22.30 -36.13 -17.10
N ASP A 35 23.24 -36.94 -16.61
CA ASP A 35 23.45 -38.34 -16.98
C ASP A 35 22.52 -39.28 -16.21
N CYS A 36 21.93 -38.81 -15.11
CA CYS A 36 20.77 -39.42 -14.43
C CYS A 36 19.46 -39.32 -15.25
N LYS A 37 19.53 -39.12 -16.57
CA LYS A 37 18.39 -39.27 -17.48
C LYS A 37 17.81 -40.70 -17.50
N SER A 38 18.44 -41.65 -16.82
CA SER A 38 17.99 -43.04 -16.71
C SER A 38 17.36 -43.42 -15.37
N LEU A 39 17.48 -42.65 -14.28
CA LEU A 39 16.94 -43.06 -12.97
C LEU A 39 15.58 -42.46 -12.60
N ASP A 40 15.16 -41.33 -13.19
CA ASP A 40 13.79 -40.82 -13.00
C ASP A 40 12.78 -41.29 -14.06
N LYS A 41 13.24 -42.02 -15.09
CA LYS A 41 12.38 -42.62 -16.12
C LYS A 41 12.16 -44.13 -15.97
N GLN A 42 12.87 -44.82 -15.06
CA GLN A 42 12.79 -46.28 -14.92
C GLN A 42 12.13 -46.78 -13.62
N CYS A 43 11.69 -45.91 -12.71
CA CYS A 43 10.93 -46.34 -11.52
C CYS A 43 9.39 -46.23 -11.68
N TYR A 44 8.89 -45.79 -12.82
CA TYR A 44 7.49 -45.98 -13.22
C TYR A 44 7.40 -47.08 -14.27
N SER A 45 7.74 -48.32 -13.89
CA SER A 45 7.14 -49.44 -14.61
C SER A 45 5.64 -49.25 -14.46
N ARG A 46 4.93 -48.94 -15.55
CA ARG A 46 3.47 -48.99 -15.59
C ARG A 46 3.07 -50.28 -14.89
N LEU A 47 2.50 -50.19 -13.69
CA LEU A 47 1.98 -51.35 -13.00
C LEU A 47 1.08 -52.08 -14.02
N ASN A 48 1.21 -53.41 -14.13
CA ASN A 48 0.34 -54.20 -15.00
C ASN A 48 -1.10 -53.73 -14.77
N GLN A 49 -1.85 -53.46 -15.83
CA GLN A 49 -3.17 -52.83 -15.74
C GLN A 49 -4.09 -53.56 -14.75
N ASN A 50 -3.99 -54.89 -14.68
CA ASN A 50 -4.72 -55.74 -13.74
C ASN A 50 -4.32 -55.50 -12.27
N VAL A 51 -3.03 -55.28 -11.98
CA VAL A 51 -2.53 -54.95 -10.63
C VAL A 51 -2.97 -53.53 -10.23
N LEU A 52 -3.01 -52.61 -11.19
CA LEU A 52 -3.50 -51.25 -10.96
C LEU A 52 -5.01 -51.24 -10.65
N GLU A 53 -5.79 -52.06 -11.36
CA GLU A 53 -7.22 -52.26 -11.10
C GLU A 53 -7.47 -52.91 -9.73
N GLU A 54 -6.66 -53.90 -9.35
CA GLU A 54 -6.73 -54.54 -8.04
C GLU A 54 -6.34 -53.59 -6.90
N CYS A 55 -5.27 -52.82 -7.05
CA CYS A 55 -4.90 -51.76 -6.10
C CYS A 55 -6.00 -50.70 -5.98
N LEU A 56 -6.62 -50.29 -7.09
CA LEU A 56 -7.76 -49.37 -7.07
C LEU A 56 -8.97 -49.97 -6.36
N TYR A 57 -9.23 -51.26 -6.53
CA TYR A 57 -10.30 -51.96 -5.82
C TYR A 57 -10.06 -51.93 -4.31
N TYR A 58 -8.89 -52.36 -3.84
CA TYR A 58 -8.58 -52.33 -2.40
C TYR A 58 -8.57 -50.92 -1.81
N LEU A 59 -8.06 -49.93 -2.55
CA LEU A 59 -8.08 -48.53 -2.12
C LEU A 59 -9.51 -47.96 -2.07
N LYS A 60 -10.41 -48.35 -2.98
CA LYS A 60 -11.82 -47.93 -2.93
C LYS A 60 -12.59 -48.59 -1.79
N THR A 61 -12.27 -49.84 -1.47
CA THR A 61 -12.99 -50.61 -0.45
C THR A 61 -12.48 -50.32 0.97
N TYR A 62 -11.18 -50.08 1.14
CA TYR A 62 -10.56 -49.98 2.47
C TYR A 62 -9.69 -48.72 2.67
N GLY A 63 -9.38 -47.98 1.60
CA GLY A 63 -8.52 -46.81 1.66
C GLY A 63 -9.25 -45.53 2.07
N SER A 64 -8.51 -44.60 2.64
CA SER A 64 -9.00 -43.24 2.86
C SER A 64 -9.08 -42.47 1.53
N HIS A 65 -9.96 -41.46 1.46
CA HIS A 65 -10.06 -40.58 0.28
C HIS A 65 -8.72 -39.94 -0.10
N GLY A 66 -7.88 -39.59 0.89
CA GLY A 66 -6.55 -39.01 0.65
C GLY A 66 -5.55 -39.98 0.01
N GLN A 67 -5.54 -41.24 0.44
CA GLN A 67 -4.66 -42.27 -0.14
C GLN A 67 -5.03 -42.56 -1.59
N LEU A 68 -6.33 -42.56 -1.89
CA LEU A 68 -6.82 -42.80 -3.25
C LEU A 68 -6.50 -41.61 -4.18
N LEU A 69 -6.55 -40.38 -3.67
CA LEU A 69 -6.10 -39.19 -4.41
C LEU A 69 -4.60 -39.19 -4.68
N GLN A 70 -3.78 -39.56 -3.70
CA GLN A 70 -2.33 -39.72 -3.87
C GLN A 70 -2.02 -40.80 -4.91
N PHE A 71 -2.76 -41.92 -4.90
CA PHE A 71 -2.61 -42.96 -5.90
C PHE A 71 -2.87 -42.44 -7.32
N TYR A 72 -3.97 -41.70 -7.53
CA TYR A 72 -4.23 -41.09 -8.85
C TYR A 72 -3.16 -40.07 -9.25
N LEU A 73 -2.61 -39.32 -8.30
CA LEU A 73 -1.51 -38.39 -8.56
C LEU A 73 -0.24 -39.11 -9.01
N HIS A 74 0.15 -40.20 -8.34
CA HIS A 74 1.30 -41.02 -8.73
C HIS A 74 1.16 -41.62 -10.14
N GLN A 75 -0.07 -41.86 -10.58
CA GLN A 75 -0.36 -42.33 -11.95
C GLN A 75 -0.51 -41.20 -12.96
N HIS A 76 -0.31 -39.94 -12.56
CA HIS A 76 -0.55 -38.74 -13.38
C HIS A 76 -1.96 -38.67 -13.99
N ASN A 77 -2.95 -39.32 -13.37
CA ASN A 77 -4.32 -39.36 -13.87
C ASN A 77 -5.18 -38.31 -13.16
N LEU A 78 -4.93 -37.03 -13.50
CA LEU A 78 -5.59 -35.88 -12.88
C LEU A 78 -7.11 -35.89 -13.10
N LYS A 79 -7.55 -36.32 -14.29
CA LYS A 79 -8.97 -36.42 -14.66
C LYS A 79 -9.74 -37.40 -13.77
N ALA A 80 -9.17 -38.58 -13.52
CA ALA A 80 -9.80 -39.55 -12.63
C ALA A 80 -9.84 -39.05 -11.18
N ALA A 81 -8.77 -38.39 -10.71
CA ALA A 81 -8.73 -37.79 -9.38
C ALA A 81 -9.83 -36.74 -9.20
N ILE A 82 -9.96 -35.80 -10.14
CA ILE A 82 -10.93 -34.70 -10.08
C ILE A 82 -12.37 -35.22 -10.10
N ARG A 83 -12.66 -36.25 -10.90
CA ARG A 83 -13.98 -36.92 -10.87
C ARG A 83 -14.26 -37.57 -9.53
N PHE A 84 -13.28 -38.29 -8.97
CA PHE A 84 -13.42 -38.92 -7.65
C PHE A 84 -13.72 -37.91 -6.54
N VAL A 85 -13.07 -36.74 -6.56
CA VAL A 85 -13.32 -35.66 -5.57
C VAL A 85 -14.79 -35.25 -5.55
N ILE A 86 -15.40 -35.08 -6.73
CA ILE A 86 -16.82 -34.72 -6.85
C ILE A 86 -17.72 -35.89 -6.46
N GLU A 87 -17.50 -37.06 -7.04
CA GLU A 87 -18.35 -38.25 -6.85
C GLU A 87 -18.38 -38.72 -5.39
N SER A 88 -17.24 -38.66 -4.71
CA SER A 88 -17.11 -39.08 -3.31
C SER A 88 -17.27 -37.93 -2.31
N SER A 89 -17.58 -36.71 -2.79
CA SER A 89 -17.72 -35.51 -1.94
C SER A 89 -16.57 -35.34 -0.93
N VAL A 90 -15.33 -35.43 -1.42
CA VAL A 90 -14.15 -35.40 -0.54
C VAL A 90 -14.06 -34.05 0.18
N ASP A 91 -13.67 -34.06 1.45
CA ASP A 91 -13.49 -32.82 2.21
C ASP A 91 -12.48 -31.88 1.52
N ALA A 92 -12.79 -30.57 1.52
CA ALA A 92 -12.00 -29.58 0.79
C ALA A 92 -10.58 -29.42 1.34
N GLN A 93 -10.37 -29.61 2.65
CA GLN A 93 -9.05 -29.57 3.26
C GLN A 93 -8.24 -30.82 2.88
N VAL A 94 -8.88 -31.99 2.87
CA VAL A 94 -8.25 -33.24 2.40
C VAL A 94 -7.83 -33.12 0.94
N PHE A 95 -8.69 -32.59 0.07
CA PHE A 95 -8.35 -32.32 -1.34
C PHE A 95 -7.16 -31.37 -1.48
N LEU A 96 -7.15 -30.27 -0.72
CA LEU A 96 -6.06 -29.30 -0.74
C LEU A 96 -4.72 -29.96 -0.38
N ASP A 97 -4.67 -30.65 0.75
CA ASP A 97 -3.41 -31.16 1.32
C ASP A 97 -2.89 -32.38 0.57
N THR A 98 -3.77 -33.28 0.14
CA THR A 98 -3.36 -34.58 -0.44
C THR A 98 -3.22 -34.57 -1.95
N PHE A 99 -3.88 -33.64 -2.66
CA PHE A 99 -3.87 -33.58 -4.12
C PHE A 99 -3.39 -32.23 -4.65
N PHE A 100 -4.04 -31.13 -4.27
CA PHE A 100 -3.78 -29.83 -4.91
C PHE A 100 -2.39 -29.27 -4.59
N LEU A 101 -1.95 -29.28 -3.33
CA LEU A 101 -0.62 -28.81 -2.94
C LEU A 101 0.53 -29.64 -3.57
N PRO A 102 0.47 -30.98 -3.61
CA PRO A 102 1.38 -31.78 -4.42
C PRO A 102 1.40 -31.40 -5.90
N CYS A 103 0.24 -31.23 -6.53
CA CYS A 103 0.14 -30.77 -7.93
C CYS A 103 0.80 -29.41 -8.14
N LEU A 104 0.64 -28.49 -7.19
CA LEU A 104 1.27 -27.18 -7.22
C LEU A 104 2.80 -27.29 -7.18
N ARG A 105 3.35 -28.14 -6.31
CA ARG A 105 4.80 -28.39 -6.21
C ARG A 105 5.37 -29.00 -7.49
N LEU A 106 4.58 -29.81 -8.20
CA LEU A 106 4.95 -30.42 -9.47
C LEU A 106 4.72 -29.50 -10.68
N GLY A 107 4.17 -28.29 -10.50
CA GLY A 107 3.86 -27.36 -11.59
C GLY A 107 2.65 -27.76 -12.45
N LEU A 108 1.77 -28.64 -11.94
CA LEU A 108 0.60 -29.17 -12.64
C LEU A 108 -0.68 -28.34 -12.41
N MET A 109 -0.57 -27.17 -11.78
CA MET A 109 -1.70 -26.32 -11.39
C MET A 109 -2.63 -25.98 -12.57
N MET A 110 -2.08 -25.59 -13.72
CA MET A 110 -2.88 -25.25 -14.90
C MET A 110 -3.63 -26.46 -15.47
N GLN A 111 -3.05 -27.67 -15.42
CA GLN A 111 -3.71 -28.88 -15.90
C GLN A 111 -4.87 -29.28 -14.98
N VAL A 112 -4.70 -29.11 -13.66
CA VAL A 112 -5.78 -29.31 -12.69
C VAL A 112 -6.93 -28.33 -12.96
N TYR A 113 -6.61 -27.07 -13.25
CA TYR A 113 -7.58 -26.04 -13.60
C TYR A 113 -8.34 -26.31 -14.90
N GLU A 114 -7.66 -26.81 -15.92
CA GLU A 114 -8.29 -27.25 -17.16
C GLU A 114 -9.28 -28.39 -16.89
N GLU A 115 -8.86 -29.41 -16.15
CA GLU A 115 -9.71 -30.56 -15.82
C GLU A 115 -10.89 -30.20 -14.88
N MET A 116 -10.72 -29.21 -14.00
CA MET A 116 -11.83 -28.66 -13.20
C MET A 116 -12.88 -27.98 -14.08
N ILE A 117 -12.45 -27.19 -15.07
CA ILE A 117 -13.35 -26.51 -16.03
C ILE A 117 -14.04 -27.51 -16.97
N THR A 118 -13.33 -28.55 -17.44
CA THR A 118 -13.94 -29.57 -18.31
C THR A 118 -15.04 -30.33 -17.57
N THR A 119 -14.88 -30.51 -16.26
CA THR A 119 -15.86 -31.20 -15.41
C THR A 119 -17.04 -30.30 -15.04
N ASP A 120 -16.80 -29.05 -14.64
CA ASP A 120 -17.85 -28.07 -14.35
C ASP A 120 -17.46 -26.66 -14.85
N LYS A 121 -18.01 -26.27 -16.00
CA LYS A 121 -17.79 -24.94 -16.60
C LYS A 121 -18.33 -23.79 -15.73
N SER A 122 -19.30 -24.06 -14.86
CA SER A 122 -19.90 -23.04 -13.98
C SER A 122 -19.03 -22.76 -12.75
N LEU A 123 -18.12 -23.68 -12.41
CA LEU A 123 -17.28 -23.70 -11.20
C LEU A 123 -18.04 -23.74 -9.87
N LYS A 124 -19.35 -23.99 -9.89
CA LYS A 124 -20.18 -24.02 -8.67
C LYS A 124 -19.83 -25.18 -7.77
N LEU A 125 -19.56 -26.36 -8.35
CA LEU A 125 -19.14 -27.55 -7.59
C LEU A 125 -17.80 -27.32 -6.89
N TRP A 126 -16.97 -26.48 -7.48
CA TRP A 126 -15.63 -26.17 -7.00
C TRP A 126 -15.58 -25.03 -5.98
N LYS A 127 -16.70 -24.34 -5.70
CA LYS A 127 -16.76 -23.14 -4.85
C LYS A 127 -16.03 -23.33 -3.51
N ASN A 128 -16.37 -24.39 -2.79
CA ASN A 128 -15.81 -24.64 -1.45
C ASN A 128 -14.31 -24.95 -1.53
N TYR A 129 -13.89 -25.75 -2.50
CA TYR A 129 -12.49 -26.10 -2.73
C TYR A 129 -11.65 -24.88 -3.12
N ILE A 130 -12.13 -24.06 -4.05
CA ILE A 130 -11.47 -22.81 -4.46
C ILE A 130 -11.36 -21.85 -3.27
N GLY A 131 -12.41 -21.74 -2.46
CA GLY A 131 -12.38 -20.93 -1.24
C GLY A 131 -11.28 -21.36 -0.28
N VAL A 132 -11.14 -22.66 -0.05
CA VAL A 132 -10.08 -23.23 0.81
C VAL A 132 -8.68 -23.03 0.20
N ILE A 133 -8.51 -23.22 -1.10
CA ILE A 133 -7.25 -22.96 -1.82
C ILE A 133 -6.85 -21.48 -1.68
N CYS A 134 -7.75 -20.55 -2.01
CA CYS A 134 -7.48 -19.11 -1.91
C CYS A 134 -7.15 -18.69 -0.48
N ALA A 135 -7.89 -19.21 0.51
CA ALA A 135 -7.62 -18.95 1.92
C ALA A 135 -6.25 -19.50 2.37
N HIS A 136 -5.85 -20.67 1.87
CA HIS A 136 -4.52 -21.22 2.14
C HIS A 136 -3.42 -20.34 1.53
N PHE A 137 -3.56 -19.91 0.28
CA PHE A 137 -2.57 -19.05 -0.37
C PHE A 137 -2.42 -17.70 0.33
N ASP A 138 -3.52 -17.11 0.80
CA ASP A 138 -3.46 -15.86 1.56
C ASP A 138 -2.74 -16.04 2.91
N ARG A 139 -3.07 -17.11 3.66
CA ARG A 139 -2.40 -17.44 4.93
C ARG A 139 -0.90 -17.71 4.77
N GLN A 140 -0.51 -18.41 3.70
CA GLN A 140 0.89 -18.73 3.40
C GLN A 140 1.63 -17.61 2.66
N LYS A 141 0.96 -16.48 2.38
CA LYS A 141 1.52 -15.34 1.63
C LYS A 141 2.01 -15.72 0.22
N MET A 142 1.38 -16.73 -0.39
CA MET A 142 1.64 -17.20 -1.76
C MET A 142 0.86 -16.38 -2.78
N TYR A 143 1.11 -15.07 -2.82
CA TYR A 143 0.29 -14.12 -3.58
C TYR A 143 0.33 -14.31 -5.10
N TYR A 144 1.40 -14.86 -5.66
CA TYR A 144 1.47 -15.17 -7.11
C TYR A 144 0.50 -16.29 -7.50
N SER A 145 0.51 -17.40 -6.76
CA SER A 145 -0.44 -18.51 -6.97
C SER A 145 -1.88 -18.08 -6.68
N LEU A 146 -2.08 -17.23 -5.68
CA LEU A 146 -3.39 -16.61 -5.41
C LEU A 146 -3.88 -15.78 -6.61
N TYR A 147 -3.01 -14.93 -7.17
CA TYR A 147 -3.32 -14.10 -8.33
C TYR A 147 -3.66 -14.93 -9.57
N GLU A 148 -2.91 -15.99 -9.85
CA GLU A 148 -3.21 -16.92 -10.95
C GLU A 148 -4.58 -17.58 -10.78
N THR A 149 -4.88 -18.03 -9.56
CA THR A 149 -6.20 -18.60 -9.21
C THR A 149 -7.33 -17.60 -9.45
N GLN A 150 -7.13 -16.34 -9.03
CA GLN A 150 -8.11 -15.25 -9.17
C GLN A 150 -8.40 -14.93 -10.64
N ILE A 151 -7.37 -14.88 -11.50
CA ILE A 151 -7.55 -14.70 -12.95
C ILE A 151 -8.31 -15.89 -13.54
N TRP A 152 -7.90 -17.10 -13.19
CA TRP A 152 -8.52 -18.32 -13.71
C TRP A 152 -10.03 -18.38 -13.39
N MET A 153 -10.43 -18.01 -12.17
CA MET A 153 -11.85 -17.93 -11.80
C MET A 153 -12.58 -16.69 -12.34
N ASN A 154 -11.91 -15.82 -13.08
CA ASN A 154 -12.39 -14.51 -13.55
C ASN A 154 -12.80 -13.54 -12.41
N ASP A 155 -12.15 -13.65 -11.26
CA ASP A 155 -12.31 -12.69 -10.15
C ASP A 155 -11.35 -11.50 -10.32
N HIS A 156 -11.71 -10.64 -11.27
CA HIS A 156 -10.92 -9.46 -11.60
C HIS A 156 -10.80 -8.46 -10.45
N ILE A 157 -11.80 -8.38 -9.56
CA ILE A 157 -11.76 -7.43 -8.43
C ILE A 157 -10.71 -7.88 -7.42
N ARG A 158 -10.73 -9.15 -7.01
CA ARG A 158 -9.68 -9.67 -6.11
C ARG A 158 -8.30 -9.66 -6.77
N ALA A 159 -8.22 -9.94 -8.07
CA ALA A 159 -6.97 -9.82 -8.83
C ALA A 159 -6.41 -8.39 -8.80
N ALA A 160 -7.26 -7.36 -8.94
CA ALA A 160 -6.85 -5.95 -8.84
C ALA A 160 -6.32 -5.59 -7.44
N ILE A 161 -6.95 -6.12 -6.38
CA ILE A 161 -6.48 -5.94 -4.99
C ILE A 161 -5.09 -6.59 -4.81
N THR A 162 -4.91 -7.82 -5.31
CA THR A 162 -3.60 -8.51 -5.26
C THR A 162 -2.53 -7.75 -6.05
N CYS A 163 -2.87 -7.17 -7.21
CA CYS A 163 -1.96 -6.28 -7.95
C CYS A 163 -1.58 -5.03 -7.14
N THR A 164 -2.52 -4.45 -6.42
CA THR A 164 -2.26 -3.30 -5.53
C THR A 164 -1.32 -3.69 -4.39
N TYR A 165 -1.42 -4.92 -3.88
CA TYR A 165 -0.45 -5.48 -2.95
C TYR A 165 0.94 -5.65 -3.61
N PHE A 166 1.03 -6.19 -4.83
CA PHE A 166 2.32 -6.30 -5.53
C PHE A 166 3.01 -4.95 -5.74
N TYR A 167 2.23 -3.89 -5.92
CA TYR A 167 2.76 -2.53 -6.03
C TYR A 167 3.47 -2.07 -4.75
N THR A 168 2.91 -2.34 -3.57
CA THR A 168 3.49 -1.94 -2.27
C THR A 168 4.45 -2.97 -1.67
N ASN A 169 4.43 -4.21 -2.16
CA ASN A 169 5.23 -5.29 -1.60
C ASN A 169 6.74 -5.04 -1.79
N LYS A 170 7.50 -5.17 -0.69
CA LYS A 170 8.96 -5.01 -0.64
C LYS A 170 9.49 -3.64 -1.12
N THR A 171 8.69 -2.58 -1.09
CA THR A 171 9.14 -1.22 -1.46
C THR A 171 9.61 -0.44 -0.25
N ARG A 172 10.68 0.36 -0.42
CA ARG A 172 11.28 1.17 0.65
C ARG A 172 11.12 2.67 0.39
N ASN A 173 10.99 3.07 -0.86
CA ASN A 173 10.88 4.47 -1.26
C ASN A 173 9.94 4.63 -2.47
N TYR A 174 9.70 5.88 -2.89
CA TYR A 174 8.87 6.16 -4.05
C TYR A 174 9.50 5.79 -5.39
N GLN A 175 10.83 5.59 -5.46
CA GLN A 175 11.48 5.11 -6.68
C GLN A 175 11.16 3.63 -6.93
N ASP A 176 11.20 2.80 -5.88
CA ASP A 176 10.79 1.39 -5.94
C ASP A 176 9.31 1.28 -6.33
N LEU A 177 8.45 2.11 -5.74
CA LEU A 177 7.03 2.20 -6.12
C LEU A 177 6.88 2.59 -7.59
N ASN A 178 7.72 3.50 -8.10
CA ASN A 178 7.70 3.92 -9.50
C ASN A 178 8.10 2.78 -10.44
N SER A 179 9.09 1.96 -10.08
CA SER A 179 9.45 0.74 -10.82
C SER A 179 8.32 -0.31 -10.83
N ASN A 180 7.46 -0.27 -9.81
CA ASN A 180 6.32 -1.17 -9.65
C ASN A 180 5.02 -0.66 -10.28
N LEU A 181 5.00 0.48 -10.98
CA LEU A 181 3.78 1.05 -11.59
C LEU A 181 3.05 0.08 -12.54
N LYS A 182 3.79 -0.82 -13.19
CA LYS A 182 3.21 -1.89 -14.02
C LYS A 182 2.10 -2.68 -13.31
N TYR A 183 2.19 -2.85 -11.98
CA TYR A 183 1.17 -3.55 -11.20
C TYR A 183 -0.11 -2.71 -11.04
N LEU A 184 -0.01 -1.39 -10.97
CA LEU A 184 -1.19 -0.50 -10.98
C LEU A 184 -1.85 -0.46 -12.36
N ASP A 185 -1.09 -0.56 -13.44
CA ASP A 185 -1.65 -0.68 -14.80
C ASP A 185 -2.39 -2.01 -14.98
N LEU A 186 -1.83 -3.11 -14.45
CA LEU A 186 -2.49 -4.41 -14.40
C LEU A 186 -3.77 -4.35 -13.54
N SER A 187 -3.71 -3.73 -12.36
CA SER A 187 -4.88 -3.51 -11.49
C SER A 187 -5.99 -2.75 -12.23
N THR A 188 -5.63 -1.66 -12.93
CA THR A 188 -6.54 -0.86 -13.75
C THR A 188 -7.19 -1.70 -14.85
N SER A 189 -6.38 -2.52 -15.54
CA SER A 189 -6.87 -3.41 -16.60
C SER A 189 -7.90 -4.42 -16.06
N HIS A 190 -7.66 -4.99 -14.88
CA HIS A 190 -8.60 -5.90 -14.22
C HIS A 190 -9.89 -5.19 -13.79
N LEU A 191 -9.81 -4.01 -13.18
CA LEU A 191 -11.02 -3.25 -12.81
C LEU A 191 -11.85 -2.85 -14.05
N LEU A 192 -11.21 -2.51 -15.16
CA LEU A 192 -11.89 -2.26 -16.43
C LEU A 192 -12.54 -3.53 -17.00
N ALA A 193 -11.89 -4.69 -16.87
CA ALA A 193 -12.47 -5.97 -17.22
C ALA A 193 -13.68 -6.30 -16.34
N ALA A 194 -13.60 -6.04 -15.03
CA ALA A 194 -14.71 -6.19 -14.09
C ALA A 194 -15.90 -5.28 -14.43
N LEU A 195 -15.66 -4.06 -14.92
CA LEU A 195 -16.71 -3.13 -15.33
C LEU A 195 -17.43 -3.58 -16.62
N LYS A 196 -16.68 -4.18 -17.56
CA LYS A 196 -17.20 -4.71 -18.83
C LYS A 196 -17.91 -6.05 -18.65
N SER A 197 -17.41 -6.87 -17.73
CA SER A 197 -17.99 -8.17 -17.40
C SER A 197 -19.27 -7.95 -16.61
N THR A 198 -20.42 -8.23 -17.21
CA THR A 198 -21.61 -8.52 -16.41
C THR A 198 -21.41 -9.91 -15.81
N PRO A 199 -21.39 -10.07 -14.48
CA PRO A 199 -21.29 -11.41 -13.90
C PRO A 199 -22.50 -12.20 -14.39
N GLY A 200 -22.25 -13.21 -15.22
CA GLY A 200 -23.27 -14.18 -15.59
C GLY A 200 -23.92 -14.69 -14.31
N TYR A 201 -25.25 -14.80 -14.31
CA TYR A 201 -26.03 -15.16 -13.11
C TYR A 201 -25.44 -16.38 -12.37
N GLU A 202 -24.81 -17.29 -13.10
CA GLU A 202 -24.19 -18.51 -12.60
C GLU A 202 -22.91 -18.33 -11.77
N ARG A 203 -22.14 -17.24 -11.94
CA ARG A 203 -20.85 -17.03 -11.24
C ARG A 203 -20.87 -15.92 -10.19
N LYS A 204 -22.02 -15.29 -9.98
CA LYS A 204 -22.19 -14.21 -9.00
C LYS A 204 -21.75 -14.58 -7.58
N ASP A 205 -21.92 -15.84 -7.19
CA ASP A 205 -21.61 -16.31 -5.84
C ASP A 205 -20.15 -16.77 -5.65
N LEU A 206 -19.36 -16.78 -6.72
CA LEU A 206 -17.95 -17.20 -6.72
C LEU A 206 -17.00 -16.00 -6.72
N VAL A 207 -17.37 -14.97 -7.47
CA VAL A 207 -16.55 -13.78 -7.73
C VAL A 207 -16.96 -12.64 -6.80
N MET A 208 -15.99 -11.85 -6.34
CA MET A 208 -16.28 -10.61 -5.64
C MET A 208 -17.03 -9.64 -6.55
N ASN A 209 -18.15 -9.12 -6.07
CA ASN A 209 -18.94 -8.11 -6.78
C ASN A 209 -18.86 -6.79 -6.02
N LEU A 210 -18.50 -5.73 -6.72
CA LEU A 210 -18.60 -4.35 -6.25
C LEU A 210 -19.59 -3.60 -7.14
N LYS A 211 -20.16 -2.52 -6.60
CA LYS A 211 -21.00 -1.63 -7.41
C LYS A 211 -20.14 -0.92 -8.46
N LYS A 212 -20.75 -0.52 -9.58
CA LYS A 212 -20.01 0.17 -10.66
C LYS A 212 -19.37 1.46 -10.16
N GLU A 213 -20.06 2.17 -9.27
CA GLU A 213 -19.59 3.41 -8.65
C GLU A 213 -18.34 3.17 -7.80
N GLU A 214 -18.30 2.09 -7.03
CA GLU A 214 -17.15 1.68 -6.21
C GLU A 214 -15.95 1.31 -7.09
N ILE A 215 -16.17 0.57 -8.19
CA ILE A 215 -15.11 0.24 -9.16
C ILE A 215 -14.53 1.52 -9.79
N ILE A 216 -15.39 2.47 -10.15
CA ILE A 216 -14.97 3.76 -10.71
C ILE A 216 -14.15 4.57 -9.69
N GLN A 217 -14.56 4.56 -8.41
CA GLN A 217 -13.81 5.21 -7.33
C GLN A 217 -12.45 4.56 -7.09
N HIS A 218 -12.36 3.22 -7.16
CA HIS A 218 -11.06 2.53 -7.09
C HIS A 218 -10.17 2.89 -8.28
N LEU A 219 -10.74 2.99 -9.49
CA LEU A 219 -10.02 3.44 -10.67
C LEU A 219 -9.49 4.88 -10.53
N SER A 220 -10.30 5.82 -9.99
CA SER A 220 -9.83 7.19 -9.74
C SER A 220 -8.69 7.21 -8.72
N THR A 221 -8.82 6.45 -7.64
CA THR A 221 -7.78 6.33 -6.60
C THR A 221 -6.47 5.79 -7.17
N ILE A 222 -6.52 4.74 -8.00
CA ILE A 222 -5.31 4.17 -8.63
C ILE A 222 -4.65 5.18 -9.56
N LYS A 223 -5.43 5.87 -10.39
CA LYS A 223 -4.89 6.91 -11.29
C LYS A 223 -4.22 8.04 -10.51
N LEU A 224 -4.87 8.49 -9.43
CA LEU A 224 -4.31 9.50 -8.54
C LEU A 224 -3.01 9.01 -7.88
N GLN A 225 -2.98 7.75 -7.44
CA GLN A 225 -1.76 7.16 -6.87
C GLN A 225 -0.62 7.08 -7.90
N ILE A 226 -0.90 6.76 -9.17
CA ILE A 226 0.13 6.76 -10.23
C ILE A 226 0.74 8.16 -10.36
N GLU A 227 -0.10 9.20 -10.46
CA GLU A 227 0.36 10.59 -10.58
C GLU A 227 1.20 11.01 -9.38
N VAL A 228 0.73 10.71 -8.16
CA VAL A 228 1.47 10.98 -6.92
C VAL A 228 2.81 10.25 -6.87
N THR A 229 2.84 8.99 -7.30
CA THR A 229 4.07 8.19 -7.31
C THR A 229 5.10 8.78 -8.25
N GLN A 230 4.69 9.13 -9.47
CA GLN A 230 5.58 9.77 -10.45
C GLN A 230 6.07 11.14 -9.95
N PHE A 231 5.17 11.91 -9.32
CA PHE A 231 5.50 13.21 -8.75
C PHE A 231 6.56 13.11 -7.65
N LEU A 232 6.40 12.17 -6.72
CA LEU A 232 7.29 11.99 -5.57
C LEU A 232 8.57 11.23 -5.92
N ALA A 233 8.54 10.25 -6.83
CA ALA A 233 9.71 9.48 -7.24
C ALA A 233 10.80 10.33 -7.90
N SER A 234 10.39 11.37 -8.63
CA SER A 234 11.30 12.30 -9.31
C SER A 234 11.93 13.33 -8.37
N ARG A 235 11.36 13.55 -7.17
CA ARG A 235 11.67 14.73 -6.34
C ARG A 235 12.05 14.42 -4.89
N CYS A 236 11.58 13.30 -4.35
CA CYS A 236 11.70 12.96 -2.95
C CYS A 236 12.74 11.82 -2.80
N LEU A 237 14.02 12.16 -2.95
CA LEU A 237 15.15 11.21 -2.92
C LEU A 237 15.42 10.69 -1.50
N GLU A 238 15.08 11.45 -0.46
CA GLU A 238 15.35 11.11 0.93
C GLU A 238 14.07 10.71 1.65
N THR A 239 13.74 9.42 1.61
CA THR A 239 12.90 8.83 2.67
C THR A 239 13.80 7.98 3.55
N SER A 240 14.49 8.63 4.50
CA SER A 240 15.36 7.99 5.50
C SER A 240 14.57 7.27 6.60
N MET A 241 13.50 6.55 6.26
CA MET A 241 12.71 5.83 7.26
C MET A 241 12.57 4.37 6.85
N ALA A 242 12.92 3.48 7.78
CA ALA A 242 12.86 2.03 7.67
C ALA A 242 11.43 1.44 7.53
N THR A 243 10.47 2.24 7.05
CA THR A 243 9.04 1.93 6.98
C THR A 243 8.54 2.06 5.56
N VAL A 244 7.61 1.19 5.16
CA VAL A 244 6.94 1.20 3.85
C VAL A 244 6.43 2.62 3.52
N PRO A 245 6.69 3.15 2.31
CA PRO A 245 6.25 4.48 1.91
C PRO A 245 4.72 4.61 1.98
N PRO A 246 4.18 5.75 2.44
CA PRO A 246 2.74 5.93 2.57
C PRO A 246 2.07 5.97 1.18
N THR A 247 0.85 5.44 1.07
CA THR A 247 0.09 5.42 -0.19
C THR A 247 -1.36 5.83 0.06
N LEU A 248 -2.07 6.20 -1.01
CA LEU A 248 -3.48 6.59 -0.95
C LEU A 248 -4.42 5.41 -0.67
N PHE A 249 -3.95 4.18 -0.86
CA PHE A 249 -4.67 2.95 -0.50
C PHE A 249 -4.75 2.73 1.03
N GLY A 250 -4.04 3.56 1.79
CA GLY A 250 -3.91 3.48 3.24
C GLY A 250 -5.03 4.12 4.05
N SER A 251 -4.77 4.26 5.35
CA SER A 251 -5.61 5.02 6.27
C SER A 251 -5.59 6.53 5.95
N ASN A 252 -6.53 7.28 6.52
CA ASN A 252 -6.53 8.74 6.41
C ASN A 252 -5.23 9.37 6.92
N GLU A 253 -4.58 8.77 7.91
CA GLU A 253 -3.26 9.21 8.36
C GLU A 253 -2.19 9.03 7.28
N GLN A 254 -2.18 7.90 6.59
CA GLN A 254 -1.26 7.67 5.47
C GLN A 254 -1.54 8.64 4.32
N ARG A 255 -2.82 8.90 4.00
CA ARG A 255 -3.21 9.89 2.98
C ARG A 255 -2.77 11.31 3.36
N SER A 256 -2.93 11.71 4.62
CA SER A 256 -2.40 12.98 5.12
C SER A 256 -0.88 13.05 5.00
N ARG A 257 -0.15 11.97 5.31
CA ARG A 257 1.31 11.92 5.13
C ARG A 257 1.71 12.08 3.66
N VAL A 258 0.99 11.46 2.73
CA VAL A 258 1.20 11.65 1.28
C VAL A 258 1.01 13.13 0.89
N ALA A 259 -0.09 13.76 1.32
CA ALA A 259 -0.35 15.18 1.04
C ALA A 259 0.76 16.10 1.59
N ILE A 260 1.24 15.82 2.81
CA ILE A 260 2.37 16.55 3.42
C ILE A 260 3.65 16.36 2.59
N MET A 261 3.96 15.13 2.15
CA MET A 261 5.15 14.85 1.34
C MET A 261 5.12 15.57 -0.01
N ILE A 262 3.95 15.62 -0.67
CA ILE A 262 3.77 16.34 -1.94
C ILE A 262 4.09 17.83 -1.76
N LEU A 263 3.58 18.44 -0.69
CA LEU A 263 3.80 19.86 -0.41
C LEU A 263 5.25 20.20 -0.07
N ILE A 264 5.98 19.30 0.60
CA ILE A 264 7.38 19.53 1.02
C ILE A 264 8.37 19.21 -0.10
N CYS A 265 8.14 18.14 -0.87
CA CYS A 265 9.07 17.68 -1.91
C CYS A 265 8.83 18.37 -3.29
N GLY A 266 7.82 19.22 -3.42
CA GLY A 266 7.49 19.88 -4.68
C GLY A 266 8.31 21.14 -4.96
N GLU A 267 8.92 21.24 -6.15
CA GLU A 267 9.62 22.45 -6.60
C GLU A 267 8.67 23.62 -6.86
N ASN A 268 7.49 23.33 -7.41
CA ASN A 268 6.43 24.29 -7.64
C ASN A 268 5.32 24.11 -6.60
N LEU A 269 5.25 25.04 -5.66
CA LEU A 269 4.27 24.98 -4.58
C LEU A 269 2.82 25.03 -5.10
N CYS A 270 2.54 25.77 -6.18
CA CYS A 270 1.18 25.86 -6.74
C CYS A 270 0.70 24.50 -7.27
N GLN A 271 1.53 23.82 -8.09
CA GLN A 271 1.21 22.48 -8.58
C GLN A 271 1.05 21.48 -7.43
N SER A 272 1.94 21.54 -6.45
CA SER A 272 1.94 20.66 -5.27
C SER A 272 0.68 20.88 -4.42
N LEU A 273 0.25 22.13 -4.28
CA LEU A 273 -0.95 22.51 -3.55
C LEU A 273 -2.23 22.03 -4.26
N LEU A 274 -2.31 22.12 -5.58
CA LEU A 274 -3.43 21.59 -6.35
C LEU A 274 -3.55 20.06 -6.17
N LEU A 275 -2.42 19.35 -6.28
CA LEU A 275 -2.38 17.90 -6.11
C LEU A 275 -2.75 17.48 -4.67
N ALA A 276 -2.20 18.18 -3.67
CA ALA A 276 -2.50 17.95 -2.27
C ALA A 276 -3.97 18.27 -1.92
N ASN A 277 -4.52 19.38 -2.42
CA ASN A 277 -5.92 19.74 -2.21
C ASN A 277 -6.88 18.72 -2.82
N ARG A 278 -6.56 18.17 -4.00
CA ARG A 278 -7.35 17.08 -4.59
C ARG A 278 -7.44 15.87 -3.65
N ILE A 279 -6.32 15.48 -3.03
CA ILE A 279 -6.30 14.40 -2.03
C ILE A 279 -7.11 14.81 -0.78
N ILE A 280 -6.93 16.04 -0.30
CA ILE A 280 -7.61 16.48 0.91
C ILE A 280 -9.13 16.52 0.70
N ASP A 281 -9.59 17.02 -0.43
CA ASP A 281 -11.01 17.15 -0.74
C ASP A 281 -11.65 15.77 -1.01
N GLU A 282 -10.96 14.87 -1.71
CA GLU A 282 -11.48 13.52 -2.03
C GLU A 282 -11.74 12.67 -0.77
N TRP A 283 -10.94 12.83 0.28
CA TRP A 283 -11.08 12.08 1.53
C TRP A 283 -11.51 12.94 2.74
N ASN A 284 -11.91 14.19 2.50
CA ASN A 284 -12.26 15.16 3.54
C ASN A 284 -11.24 15.19 4.70
N LEU A 285 -9.95 15.29 4.36
CA LEU A 285 -8.88 15.30 5.35
C LEU A 285 -8.82 16.65 6.08
N ASP A 286 -8.28 16.63 7.29
CA ASP A 286 -8.11 17.86 8.07
C ASP A 286 -7.02 18.76 7.44
N LYS A 287 -7.48 19.74 6.65
CA LYS A 287 -6.66 20.79 6.04
C LYS A 287 -5.76 21.46 7.06
N TYR A 288 -6.31 21.82 8.23
CA TYR A 288 -5.58 22.55 9.26
C TYR A 288 -4.38 21.74 9.76
N LEU A 289 -4.57 20.46 10.11
CA LEU A 289 -3.49 19.61 10.61
C LEU A 289 -2.40 19.37 9.56
N ILE A 290 -2.78 19.22 8.28
CA ILE A 290 -1.83 19.04 7.18
C ILE A 290 -0.97 20.29 6.99
N PHE A 291 -1.59 21.46 6.88
CA PHE A 291 -0.86 22.72 6.68
C PHE A 291 -0.02 23.11 7.89
N CYS A 292 -0.44 22.80 9.12
CA CYS A 292 0.40 22.97 10.32
C CYS A 292 1.69 22.15 10.20
N LYS A 293 1.59 20.86 9.87
CA LYS A 293 2.78 19.99 9.74
C LYS A 293 3.70 20.41 8.59
N VAL A 294 3.14 20.87 7.47
CA VAL A 294 3.92 21.39 6.34
C VAL A 294 4.64 22.68 6.72
N GLY A 295 3.94 23.63 7.35
CA GLY A 295 4.53 24.88 7.80
C GLY A 295 5.62 24.65 8.85
N GLU A 296 5.41 23.74 9.81
CA GLU A 296 6.45 23.31 10.76
C GLU A 296 7.72 22.84 10.03
N LYS A 297 7.57 22.03 8.98
CA LYS A 297 8.71 21.52 8.20
C LYS A 297 9.40 22.59 7.36
N PHE A 298 8.67 23.58 6.84
CA PHE A 298 9.29 24.72 6.14
C PHE A 298 10.08 25.61 7.10
N VAL A 299 9.56 25.86 8.30
CA VAL A 299 10.29 26.66 9.30
C VAL A 299 11.52 25.91 9.83
N GLU A 300 11.43 24.59 10.07
CA GLU A 300 12.59 23.76 10.43
C GLU A 300 13.72 23.79 9.37
N LYS A 301 13.36 23.97 8.09
CA LYS A 301 14.32 24.05 6.97
C LYS A 301 14.71 25.50 6.60
N ASP A 302 14.28 26.49 7.39
CA ASP A 302 14.47 27.92 7.10
C ASP A 302 13.90 28.39 5.74
N GLN A 303 12.90 27.68 5.21
CA GLN A 303 12.22 27.98 3.93
C GLN A 303 11.04 28.97 4.12
N ILE A 304 11.31 30.15 4.68
CA ILE A 304 10.28 31.16 4.97
C ILE A 304 9.60 31.70 3.69
N ALA A 305 10.32 31.74 2.57
CA ALA A 305 9.76 32.17 1.28
C ALA A 305 8.63 31.24 0.79
N ASP A 306 8.77 29.93 1.00
CA ASP A 306 7.76 28.97 0.60
C ASP A 306 6.59 28.94 1.61
N MET A 307 6.87 29.22 2.89
CA MET A 307 5.81 29.48 3.88
C MET A 307 4.96 30.71 3.52
N ARG A 308 5.58 31.81 3.05
CA ARG A 308 4.85 33.00 2.58
C ARG A 308 3.94 32.66 1.41
N LYS A 309 4.48 32.01 0.39
CA LYS A 309 3.69 31.56 -0.77
C LYS A 309 2.56 30.63 -0.35
N LEU A 310 2.78 29.74 0.62
CA LEU A 310 1.74 28.84 1.13
C LEU A 310 0.58 29.64 1.74
N VAL A 311 0.89 30.62 2.59
CA VAL A 311 -0.10 31.51 3.21
C VAL A 311 -0.89 32.29 2.17
N ASP A 312 -0.21 32.84 1.16
CA ASP A 312 -0.84 33.60 0.07
C ASP A 312 -1.78 32.70 -0.75
N MET A 313 -1.33 31.48 -1.08
CA MET A 313 -2.08 30.52 -1.90
C MET A 313 -3.25 29.86 -1.17
N LEU A 314 -3.25 29.83 0.17
CA LEU A 314 -4.37 29.31 0.94
C LEU A 314 -5.63 30.17 0.80
N GLY A 315 -5.48 31.47 0.55
CA GLY A 315 -6.59 32.41 0.30
C GLY A 315 -7.62 32.54 1.45
N ASN A 316 -7.39 31.85 2.58
CA ASN A 316 -8.26 31.84 3.75
C ASN A 316 -7.48 32.38 4.94
N GLU A 317 -7.64 33.68 5.20
CA GLU A 317 -6.91 34.40 6.24
C GLU A 317 -7.09 33.78 7.63
N VAL A 318 -8.27 33.24 7.94
CA VAL A 318 -8.54 32.61 9.25
C VAL A 318 -7.72 31.33 9.41
N LEU A 319 -7.66 30.50 8.37
CA LEU A 319 -6.87 29.26 8.40
C LEU A 319 -5.38 29.56 8.43
N SER A 320 -4.92 30.49 7.58
CA SER A 320 -3.52 30.92 7.52
C SER A 320 -3.04 31.45 8.88
N ASN A 321 -3.81 32.36 9.51
CA ASN A 321 -3.45 32.91 10.81
C ASN A 321 -3.41 31.83 11.90
N LYS A 322 -4.35 30.86 11.89
CA LYS A 322 -4.35 29.74 12.85
C LYS A 322 -3.16 28.80 12.66
N VAL A 323 -2.75 28.54 11.42
CA VAL A 323 -1.57 27.73 11.09
C VAL A 323 -0.29 28.43 11.54
N ILE A 324 -0.16 29.73 11.29
CA ILE A 324 1.02 30.50 11.73
C ILE A 324 1.12 30.51 13.26
N LEU A 325 0.01 30.70 13.98
CA LEU A 325 0.00 30.64 15.45
C LEU A 325 0.43 29.27 15.99
N SER A 326 -0.07 28.16 15.43
CA SER A 326 0.31 26.83 15.91
C SER A 326 1.78 26.52 15.71
N ILE A 327 2.37 27.02 14.62
CA ILE A 327 3.81 26.92 14.36
C ILE A 327 4.60 27.77 15.37
N LEU A 328 4.18 29.02 15.60
CA LEU A 328 4.82 29.94 16.56
C LEU A 328 4.81 29.42 17.99
N ARG A 329 3.74 28.75 18.43
CA ARG A 329 3.68 28.08 19.74
C ARG A 329 4.80 27.05 19.94
N LYS A 330 5.21 26.38 18.86
CA LYS A 330 6.27 25.37 18.90
C LYS A 330 7.66 25.97 18.72
N GLN A 331 7.77 27.04 17.94
CA GLN A 331 9.03 27.70 17.60
C GLN A 331 8.94 29.22 17.80
N PRO A 332 8.96 29.71 19.06
CA PRO A 332 8.84 31.13 19.36
C PRO A 332 10.04 31.97 18.90
N SER A 333 11.17 31.33 18.56
CA SER A 333 12.39 31.99 18.08
C SER A 333 12.27 32.59 16.68
N LYS A 334 11.29 32.15 15.87
CA LYS A 334 11.07 32.61 14.49
C LYS A 334 9.94 33.64 14.38
N LEU A 335 9.59 34.27 15.50
CA LEU A 335 8.50 35.25 15.59
C LEU A 335 8.67 36.40 14.59
N ASP A 336 9.86 36.98 14.49
CA ASP A 336 10.10 38.15 13.66
C ASP A 336 9.89 37.85 12.17
N ASP A 337 10.17 36.62 11.73
CA ASP A 337 9.99 36.22 10.32
C ASP A 337 8.52 35.95 9.96
N LEU A 338 7.75 35.39 10.91
CA LEU A 338 6.39 34.90 10.69
C LEU A 338 5.31 35.91 11.06
N ILE A 339 5.58 36.88 11.94
CA ILE A 339 4.60 37.89 12.38
C ILE A 339 4.12 38.77 11.21
N TYR A 340 4.97 38.98 10.21
CA TYR A 340 4.63 39.72 8.99
C TYR A 340 3.65 38.98 8.08
N LEU A 341 3.50 37.67 8.24
CA LEU A 341 2.55 36.85 7.47
C LEU A 341 1.14 36.88 8.06
N ILE A 342 0.99 37.34 9.30
CA ILE A 342 -0.32 37.49 9.93
C ILE A 342 -0.91 38.83 9.45
N ASN A 343 -2.11 38.82 8.90
CA ASN A 343 -2.82 40.06 8.53
C ASN A 343 -3.65 40.61 9.69
N ASP A 344 -4.27 39.72 10.48
CA ASP A 344 -5.17 40.11 11.56
C ASP A 344 -4.40 40.62 12.80
N VAL A 345 -4.72 41.84 13.20
CA VAL A 345 -4.15 42.51 14.38
C VAL A 345 -4.45 41.74 15.67
N SER A 346 -5.65 41.16 15.78
CA SER A 346 -6.04 40.34 16.94
C SER A 346 -5.17 39.07 17.06
N MET A 347 -4.89 38.42 15.94
CA MET A 347 -4.01 37.25 15.89
C MET A 347 -2.54 37.63 16.10
N LYS A 348 -2.08 38.82 15.68
CA LYS A 348 -0.74 39.33 16.01
C LYS A 348 -0.56 39.52 17.51
N ILE A 349 -1.53 40.13 18.20
CA ILE A 349 -1.48 40.29 19.65
C ILE A 349 -1.39 38.92 20.32
N THR A 350 -2.20 37.96 19.86
CA THR A 350 -2.17 36.58 20.37
C THR A 350 -0.82 35.92 20.13
N ALA A 351 -0.21 36.10 18.95
CA ALA A 351 1.13 35.60 18.63
C ALA A 351 2.20 36.17 19.57
N TYR A 352 2.20 37.49 19.81
CA TYR A 352 3.13 38.14 20.72
C TYR A 352 2.96 37.66 22.17
N ILE A 353 1.72 37.41 22.61
CA ILE A 353 1.45 36.83 23.94
C ILE A 353 2.03 35.42 24.04
N GLU A 354 1.76 34.57 23.06
CA GLU A 354 2.21 33.16 23.08
C GLU A 354 3.72 33.01 22.95
N CYS A 355 4.39 33.95 22.28
CA CYS A 355 5.85 33.99 22.17
C CYS A 355 6.53 34.73 23.35
N GLY A 356 5.76 35.22 24.33
CA GLY A 356 6.29 35.88 25.53
C GLY A 356 6.77 37.33 25.34
N GLN A 357 6.56 37.93 24.16
CA GLN A 357 6.87 39.34 23.89
C GLN A 357 5.74 40.27 24.33
N LEU A 358 5.46 40.28 25.63
CA LEU A 358 4.31 40.97 26.23
C LEU A 358 4.32 42.50 26.05
N LYS A 359 5.51 43.13 25.95
CA LYS A 359 5.63 44.57 25.70
C LYS A 359 5.11 44.95 24.31
N SER A 360 5.49 44.17 23.29
CA SER A 360 5.01 44.32 21.92
C SER A 360 3.51 44.04 21.82
N ALA A 361 3.02 42.99 22.51
CA ALA A 361 1.60 42.69 22.60
C ALA A 361 0.79 43.85 23.21
N TYR A 362 1.27 44.42 24.32
CA TYR A 362 0.62 45.53 25.00
C TYR A 362 0.57 46.79 24.13
N LEU A 363 1.71 47.17 23.52
CA LEU A 363 1.77 48.34 22.65
C LEU A 363 0.80 48.20 21.46
N LEU A 364 0.77 47.02 20.82
CA LEU A 364 -0.13 46.78 19.68
C LEU A 364 -1.60 46.78 20.11
N ALA A 365 -1.93 46.19 21.26
CA ALA A 365 -3.30 46.18 21.80
C ALA A 365 -3.82 47.59 22.10
N VAL A 366 -2.99 48.45 22.70
CA VAL A 366 -3.34 49.85 23.02
C VAL A 366 -3.45 50.68 21.74
N GLN A 367 -2.52 50.55 20.80
CA GLN A 367 -2.54 51.26 19.53
C GLN A 367 -3.77 50.91 18.68
N SER A 368 -4.17 49.64 18.68
CA SER A 368 -5.31 49.14 17.91
C SER A 368 -6.65 49.22 18.65
N LYS A 369 -6.68 49.80 19.85
CA LYS A 369 -7.88 49.92 20.70
C LYS A 369 -8.56 48.57 21.04
N LEU A 370 -7.81 47.47 20.99
CA LEU A 370 -8.30 46.13 21.29
C LEU A 370 -8.11 45.81 22.77
N LEU A 371 -8.88 46.51 23.60
CA LEU A 371 -8.74 46.47 25.07
C LEU A 371 -9.12 45.10 25.68
N ASN A 372 -9.90 44.29 24.94
CA ASN A 372 -10.28 42.93 25.32
C ASN A 372 -9.08 41.97 25.49
N PHE A 373 -7.90 42.33 24.97
CA PHE A 373 -6.68 41.53 25.12
C PHE A 373 -5.86 41.92 26.36
N ILE A 374 -6.10 43.07 26.99
CA ILE A 374 -5.36 43.52 28.18
C ILE A 374 -5.48 42.53 29.35
N PRO A 375 -6.66 41.95 29.67
CA PRO A 375 -6.76 40.93 30.72
C PRO A 375 -5.95 39.67 30.40
N LYS A 376 -5.89 39.27 29.13
CA LYS A 376 -5.09 38.13 28.67
C LYS A 376 -3.59 38.41 28.76
N ILE A 377 -3.16 39.62 28.43
CA ILE A 377 -1.76 40.06 28.57
C ILE A 377 -1.38 40.14 30.06
N LEU A 378 -2.29 40.62 30.92
CA LEU A 378 -2.10 40.64 32.37
C LEU A 378 -1.89 39.22 32.91
N GLN A 379 -2.77 38.28 32.57
CA GLN A 379 -2.65 36.87 32.98
C GLN A 379 -1.34 36.26 32.48
N ALA A 380 -0.95 36.51 31.22
CA ALA A 380 0.33 36.04 30.69
C ALA A 380 1.53 36.68 31.38
N SER A 381 1.44 37.95 31.81
CA SER A 381 2.50 38.65 32.56
C SER A 381 2.70 38.11 33.98
N GLU A 382 1.63 37.58 34.60
CA GLU A 382 1.69 36.90 35.89
C GLU A 382 2.36 35.53 35.74
N LEU A 383 2.00 34.77 34.71
CA LEU A 383 2.60 33.46 34.43
C LEU A 383 4.08 33.57 34.05
N LEU A 384 4.47 34.60 33.30
CA LEU A 384 5.85 34.85 32.86
C LEU A 384 6.66 35.71 33.85
N ASN A 385 6.09 36.05 35.02
CA ASN A 385 6.73 36.88 36.06
C ASN A 385 7.34 38.20 35.54
N GLN A 386 6.58 38.97 34.75
CA GLN A 386 7.00 40.30 34.25
C GLN A 386 6.25 41.43 34.99
N PRO A 387 6.78 41.91 36.14
CA PRO A 387 6.05 42.79 37.06
C PRO A 387 5.80 44.19 36.49
N LEU A 388 6.68 44.68 35.61
CA LEU A 388 6.54 46.00 34.98
C LEU A 388 5.33 46.06 34.06
N ILE A 389 5.12 45.01 33.26
CA ILE A 389 3.99 44.91 32.33
C ILE A 389 2.69 44.71 33.12
N LYS A 390 2.72 43.88 34.17
CA LYS A 390 1.59 43.72 35.10
C LYS A 390 1.10 45.07 35.64
N LYS A 391 2.02 45.91 36.15
CA LYS A 391 1.69 47.22 36.72
C LYS A 391 1.07 48.15 35.67
N ILE A 392 1.62 48.15 34.45
CA ILE A 392 1.14 48.98 33.34
C ILE A 392 -0.25 48.52 32.88
N CYS A 393 -0.49 47.21 32.77
CA CYS A 393 -1.81 46.68 32.39
C CYS A 393 -2.88 46.96 33.45
N LEU A 394 -2.55 46.84 34.75
CA LEU A 394 -3.47 47.19 35.85
C LEU A 394 -3.83 48.68 35.83
N GLN A 395 -2.85 49.58 35.68
CA GLN A 395 -3.10 51.01 35.60
C GLN A 395 -4.03 51.38 34.45
N LEU A 396 -3.88 50.75 33.29
CA LEU A 396 -4.74 50.99 32.15
C LEU A 396 -6.16 50.46 32.37
N LEU A 397 -6.32 49.30 33.01
CA LEU A 397 -7.62 48.75 33.39
C LEU A 397 -8.37 49.68 34.35
N TYR A 398 -7.70 50.17 35.40
CA TYR A 398 -8.29 51.15 36.33
C TYR A 398 -8.74 52.44 35.62
N GLN A 399 -7.95 52.96 34.67
CA GLN A 399 -8.31 54.15 33.90
C GLN A 399 -9.49 53.96 32.93
N LEU A 400 -9.80 52.71 32.57
CA LEU A 400 -10.94 52.38 31.71
C LEU A 400 -12.23 52.23 32.52
N ASP A 401 -12.14 51.69 33.74
CA ASP A 401 -13.25 51.61 34.68
C ASP A 401 -13.69 53.02 35.14
N ASP A 402 -12.74 53.93 35.38
CA ASP A 402 -13.02 55.34 35.74
C ASP A 402 -13.68 56.17 34.62
N LYS A 403 -13.65 55.69 33.36
CA LYS A 403 -14.27 56.37 32.20
C LYS A 403 -15.66 55.84 31.84
N GLN A 404 -16.13 54.77 32.48
CA GLN A 404 -17.47 54.20 32.29
C GLN A 404 -18.47 54.65 33.36
N THR A 405 -18.01 55.31 34.42
CA THR A 405 -18.79 56.15 35.35
C THR A 405 -18.82 57.59 34.87
#